data_AF-A0A098BVR2-F1
#
_entry.id   AF-A0A098BVR2-F1
#
_cell.length_a   1.000
_cell.length_b   1.000
_cell.length_c   1.000
_cell.angle_alpha   90.00
_cell.angle_beta   90.00
_cell.angle_gamma   90.00
#
_symmetry.space_group_name_H-M   'P 1'
#
loop_
_entity.id
_entity.type
_entity.pdbx_description
1 polymer ?
#
loop_
_entity_poly.entity_id
_entity_poly.type
_entity_poly.pdbx_seq_one_letter_code
_entity_poly.pdbx_strand_id
1 'polypeptide(L)'
;MQVLDALAAYDRSHAEPAAPEPEPENSRADTDASPTGAEFGPGGTELYRALFDPLDPYDLTAMVIEASRIKDQLDQYHRMLTGNSEVWFRVVPARGDSQVLEVKATGVAQEARQLTNVWRQLLAEIRRRKGATSGSGSDDDLDDL
;
A
#
# COMPACT_ATOMS: atom_id res chain seq x y z
N MET A 1 5.43 -61.49 14.44
CA MET A 1 4.88 -60.50 15.38
C MET A 1 5.92 -59.41 15.52
N GLN A 2 5.79 -58.34 14.73
CA GLN A 2 6.86 -57.36 14.52
C GLN A 2 6.79 -56.25 15.57
N VAL A 3 7.95 -55.85 16.05
CA VAL A 3 8.19 -54.89 17.15
C VAL A 3 7.53 -53.51 16.92
N LEU A 4 7.20 -53.18 15.67
CA LEU A 4 6.55 -51.92 15.28
C LEU A 4 5.10 -51.80 15.77
N ASP A 5 4.35 -52.91 15.87
CA ASP A 5 2.96 -52.87 16.36
C ASP A 5 2.89 -52.60 17.87
N ALA A 6 3.92 -53.02 18.62
CA ALA A 6 4.01 -52.83 20.06
C ALA A 6 4.31 -51.36 20.44
N LEU A 7 5.09 -50.65 19.62
CA LEU A 7 5.43 -49.23 19.85
C LEU A 7 4.23 -48.31 19.57
N ALA A 8 3.46 -48.59 18.51
CA ALA A 8 2.26 -47.82 18.18
C ALA A 8 1.12 -47.97 19.22
N ALA A 9 1.11 -49.08 19.97
CA ALA A 9 0.17 -49.31 21.07
C ALA A 9 0.58 -48.57 22.36
N TYR A 10 1.89 -48.40 22.61
CA TYR A 10 2.40 -47.68 23.77
C TYR A 10 2.10 -46.18 23.69
N ASP A 11 2.38 -45.54 22.55
CA ASP A 11 2.10 -44.10 22.31
C ASP A 11 0.62 -43.75 22.48
N ARG A 12 -0.28 -44.67 22.11
CA ARG A 12 -1.72 -44.43 22.17
C ARG A 12 -2.29 -44.51 23.59
N SER A 13 -1.58 -45.17 24.51
CA SER A 13 -2.01 -45.35 25.90
C SER A 13 -1.39 -44.35 26.88
N HIS A 14 -0.38 -43.58 26.45
CA HIS A 14 0.35 -42.61 27.27
C HIS A 14 0.23 -41.15 26.77
N ALA A 15 -0.70 -40.87 25.85
CA ALA A 15 -1.01 -39.50 25.45
C ALA A 15 -1.70 -38.76 26.61
N GLU A 16 -0.96 -37.84 27.23
CA GLU A 16 -1.42 -36.94 28.29
C GLU A 16 -2.52 -36.01 27.76
N PRO A 17 -3.60 -35.73 28.52
CA PRO A 17 -4.66 -34.84 28.04
C PRO A 17 -4.11 -33.42 27.85
N ALA A 18 -4.28 -32.88 26.64
CA ALA A 18 -3.89 -31.52 26.30
C ALA A 18 -4.51 -30.52 27.29
N ALA A 19 -3.67 -29.67 27.88
CA ALA A 19 -4.09 -28.56 28.73
C ALA A 19 -5.01 -27.60 27.94
N PRO A 20 -6.00 -26.96 28.59
CA PRO A 20 -6.91 -26.06 27.90
C PRO A 20 -6.15 -24.85 27.35
N GLU A 21 -6.32 -24.58 26.06
CA GLU A 21 -5.78 -23.41 25.38
C GLU A 21 -6.34 -22.12 26.02
N PRO A 22 -5.53 -21.07 26.25
CA PRO A 22 -6.05 -19.80 26.74
C PRO A 22 -6.86 -19.11 25.64
N GLU A 23 -8.14 -18.86 25.90
CA GLU A 23 -9.00 -18.10 24.99
C GLU A 23 -8.45 -16.68 24.77
N PRO A 24 -8.47 -16.14 23.53
CA PRO A 24 -8.04 -14.78 23.29
C PRO A 24 -9.05 -13.79 23.90
N GLU A 25 -8.63 -13.11 24.96
CA GLU A 25 -9.34 -11.96 25.55
C GLU A 25 -9.60 -10.92 24.46
N ASN A 26 -10.88 -10.79 24.09
CA ASN A 26 -11.36 -9.81 23.12
C ASN A 26 -11.43 -8.44 23.80
N SER A 27 -10.27 -7.82 24.01
CA SER A 27 -10.13 -6.46 24.53
C SER A 27 -10.58 -5.47 23.46
N ARG A 28 -11.87 -5.14 23.49
CA ARG A 28 -12.44 -4.00 22.78
C ARG A 28 -12.00 -2.71 23.48
N ALA A 29 -10.84 -2.21 23.12
CA ALA A 29 -10.48 -0.81 23.35
C ALA A 29 -9.49 -0.37 22.26
N ASP A 30 -10.02 0.26 21.21
CA ASP A 30 -9.31 1.29 20.45
C ASP A 30 -10.39 2.13 19.74
N THR A 31 -10.96 3.07 20.49
CA THR A 31 -11.85 4.12 19.96
C THR A 31 -11.13 5.46 20.05
N ASP A 32 -9.92 5.53 19.50
CA ASP A 32 -9.26 6.79 19.17
C ASP A 32 -8.48 6.63 17.86
N ALA A 33 -9.23 6.42 16.78
CA ALA A 33 -8.68 6.41 15.43
C ALA A 33 -8.40 7.86 14.97
N SER A 34 -7.45 8.51 15.63
CA SER A 34 -6.61 9.48 14.91
C SER A 34 -5.83 8.66 13.86
N PRO A 35 -5.81 9.04 12.57
CA PRO A 35 -5.17 8.25 11.52
C PRO A 35 -3.64 8.40 11.62
N THR A 36 -3.06 7.81 12.67
CA THR A 36 -1.63 7.85 12.96
C THR A 36 -1.05 6.45 12.89
N GLY A 37 -0.38 6.15 11.77
CA GLY A 37 0.85 5.33 11.83
C GLY A 37 1.12 4.33 10.71
N ALA A 38 0.12 3.69 10.09
CA ALA A 38 0.40 2.54 9.21
C ALA A 38 -0.47 2.41 7.96
N GLU A 39 -0.96 3.52 7.38
CA GLU A 39 -1.68 3.47 6.10
C GLU A 39 -0.77 3.64 4.88
N PHE A 40 0.39 4.29 5.03
CA PHE A 40 1.29 4.61 3.94
C PHE A 40 2.64 3.91 4.10
N GLY A 41 3.26 3.59 2.97
CA GLY A 41 4.68 3.30 2.89
C GLY A 41 5.54 4.57 3.10
N PRO A 42 6.87 4.44 3.00
CA PRO A 42 7.77 5.56 3.29
C PRO A 42 7.53 6.78 2.41
N GLY A 43 7.30 6.57 1.11
CA GLY A 43 7.11 7.66 0.16
C GLY A 43 5.80 8.41 0.37
N GLY A 44 4.72 7.67 0.58
CA GLY A 44 3.40 8.22 0.88
C GLY A 44 3.37 8.90 2.24
N THR A 45 4.09 8.39 3.24
CA THR A 45 4.22 9.02 4.56
C THR A 45 4.86 10.41 4.45
N GLU A 46 5.98 10.51 3.73
CA GLU A 46 6.66 11.80 3.54
C GLU A 46 5.81 12.78 2.73
N LEU A 47 5.12 12.31 1.69
CA LEU A 47 4.23 13.16 0.91
C LEU A 47 3.03 13.65 1.74
N TYR A 48 2.42 12.77 2.52
CA TYR A 48 1.30 13.11 3.40
C TYR A 48 1.73 14.17 4.41
N ARG A 49 2.87 13.97 5.09
CA ARG A 49 3.42 14.96 6.04
C ARG A 49 3.66 16.32 5.39
N ALA A 50 4.13 16.33 4.15
CA ALA A 50 4.43 17.57 3.44
C ALA A 50 3.17 18.32 2.98
N LEU A 51 2.06 17.62 2.72
CA LEU A 51 0.87 18.20 2.11
C LEU A 51 -0.33 18.29 3.03
N PHE A 52 -0.43 17.50 4.09
CA PHE A 52 -1.59 17.49 4.98
C PHE A 52 -1.67 18.79 5.78
N ASP A 53 -2.88 19.37 5.82
CA ASP A 53 -3.21 20.47 6.71
C ASP A 53 -4.53 20.13 7.41
N PRO A 54 -4.61 20.16 8.75
CA PRO A 54 -5.84 19.84 9.48
C PRO A 54 -7.00 20.82 9.21
N LEU A 55 -6.72 21.99 8.61
CA LEU A 55 -7.73 22.97 8.22
C LEU A 55 -8.26 22.76 6.80
N ASP A 56 -7.68 21.83 6.04
CA ASP A 56 -8.14 21.53 4.69
C ASP A 56 -9.57 20.94 4.73
N PRO A 57 -10.44 21.30 3.77
CA PRO A 57 -11.71 20.63 3.61
C PRO A 57 -11.50 19.15 3.30
N TYR A 58 -12.47 18.32 3.69
CA TYR A 58 -12.33 16.86 3.61
C TYR A 58 -12.00 16.34 2.21
N ASP A 59 -12.53 16.97 1.16
CA ASP A 59 -12.27 16.58 -0.22
C ASP A 59 -10.80 16.81 -0.62
N LEU A 60 -10.19 17.89 -0.16
CA LEU A 60 -8.75 18.16 -0.34
C LEU A 60 -7.91 17.18 0.48
N THR A 61 -8.29 16.90 1.72
CA THR A 61 -7.64 15.86 2.55
C THR A 61 -7.68 14.48 1.89
N ALA A 62 -8.83 14.10 1.32
CA ALA A 62 -8.96 12.84 0.58
C ALA A 62 -8.04 12.79 -0.66
N MET A 63 -7.89 13.90 -1.39
CA MET A 63 -6.93 13.99 -2.50
C MET A 63 -5.48 13.83 -2.05
N VAL A 64 -5.10 14.41 -0.91
CA VAL A 64 -3.76 14.25 -0.33
C VAL A 64 -3.52 12.78 0.04
N ILE A 65 -4.48 12.12 0.67
CA ILE A 65 -4.41 10.68 1.01
C ILE A 65 -4.20 9.84 -0.26
N GLU A 66 -5.00 10.05 -1.31
CA GLU A 66 -4.86 9.28 -2.55
C GLU A 66 -3.53 9.56 -3.26
N ALA A 67 -3.06 10.81 -3.28
CA ALA A 67 -1.74 11.14 -3.83
C ALA A 67 -0.61 10.40 -3.09
N SER A 68 -0.74 10.23 -1.77
CA SER A 68 0.21 9.47 -0.93
C SER A 68 0.17 7.97 -1.22
N ARG A 69 -1.00 7.36 -1.35
CA ARG A 69 -1.13 5.94 -1.74
C ARG A 69 -0.51 5.68 -3.12
N ILE A 70 -0.78 6.57 -4.07
CA ILE A 70 -0.21 6.47 -5.42
C ILE A 70 1.32 6.60 -5.39
N LYS A 71 1.87 7.47 -4.54
CA LYS A 71 3.33 7.59 -4.37
C LYS A 71 3.96 6.27 -3.92
N ASP A 72 3.36 5.57 -2.95
CA ASP A 72 3.87 4.28 -2.50
C ASP A 72 3.77 3.20 -3.59
N GLN A 73 2.68 3.22 -4.37
CA GLN A 73 2.52 2.31 -5.50
C GLN A 73 3.57 2.57 -6.60
N LEU A 74 3.89 3.84 -6.87
CA LEU A 74 4.99 4.21 -7.78
C LEU A 74 6.36 3.74 -7.27
N ASP A 75 6.60 3.82 -5.96
CA ASP A 75 7.83 3.29 -5.35
C ASP A 75 7.92 1.77 -5.46
N GLN A 76 6.79 1.07 -5.34
CA GLN A 76 6.72 -0.37 -5.59
C GLN A 76 7.04 -0.70 -7.05
N TYR A 77 6.46 0.04 -8.02
CA TYR A 77 6.80 -0.16 -9.43
C TYR A 77 8.25 0.17 -9.74
N HIS A 78 8.83 1.19 -9.11
CA HIS A 78 10.24 1.48 -9.27
C HIS A 78 11.11 0.33 -8.77
N ARG A 79 10.81 -0.24 -7.59
CA ARG A 79 11.49 -1.44 -7.06
C ARG A 79 11.36 -2.63 -8.00
N MET A 80 10.16 -2.89 -8.54
CA MET A 80 9.96 -3.92 -9.55
C MET A 80 10.79 -3.66 -10.80
N LEU A 81 10.76 -2.45 -11.37
CA LEU A 81 11.48 -2.14 -12.62
C LEU A 81 13.00 -2.17 -12.47
N THR A 82 13.52 -1.94 -11.27
CA THR A 82 14.96 -1.97 -10.95
C THR A 82 15.45 -3.35 -10.49
N GLY A 83 14.55 -4.34 -10.38
CA GLY A 83 14.88 -5.66 -9.85
C GLY A 83 15.15 -5.70 -8.34
N ASN A 84 14.85 -4.61 -7.62
CA ASN A 84 14.96 -4.52 -6.17
C ASN A 84 13.65 -4.99 -5.48
N SER A 85 13.08 -6.08 -5.98
CA SER A 85 11.88 -6.72 -5.47
C SER A 85 12.09 -8.22 -5.39
N GLU A 86 11.61 -8.87 -4.33
CA GLU A 86 11.74 -10.32 -4.13
C GLU A 86 11.21 -11.13 -5.32
N VAL A 87 10.18 -10.61 -6.00
CA VAL A 87 9.64 -11.18 -7.24
C VAL A 87 9.62 -10.11 -8.32
N TRP A 88 10.54 -10.21 -9.29
CA TRP A 88 10.65 -9.24 -10.39
C TRP A 88 9.79 -9.60 -11.61
N PHE A 89 9.63 -10.89 -11.92
CA PHE A 89 8.73 -11.33 -12.98
C PHE A 89 8.20 -12.74 -12.72
N ARG A 90 7.02 -13.04 -13.26
CA ARG A 90 6.45 -14.39 -13.31
C ARG A 90 6.40 -14.84 -14.77
N VAL A 91 6.98 -15.99 -15.06
CA VAL A 91 6.84 -16.64 -16.36
C VAL A 91 5.52 -17.41 -16.37
N VAL A 92 4.69 -17.15 -17.38
CA VAL A 92 3.42 -17.86 -17.57
C VAL A 92 3.43 -18.57 -18.93
N PRO A 93 2.75 -19.72 -19.07
CA PRO A 93 2.60 -20.36 -20.37
C PRO A 93 1.94 -19.40 -21.37
N ALA A 94 2.41 -19.41 -22.61
CA ALA A 94 1.79 -18.67 -23.69
C ALA A 94 0.36 -19.18 -23.92
N ARG A 95 -0.56 -18.27 -24.24
CA ARG A 95 -1.97 -18.65 -24.44
C ARG A 95 -2.09 -19.57 -25.66
N GLY A 96 -2.40 -20.84 -25.40
CA GLY A 96 -2.62 -21.84 -26.45
C GLY A 96 -1.42 -22.74 -26.76
N ASP A 97 -0.27 -22.54 -26.10
CA ASP A 97 0.90 -23.42 -26.26
C ASP A 97 1.64 -23.57 -24.92
N SER A 98 1.61 -24.77 -24.34
CA SER A 98 2.25 -25.08 -23.06
C SER A 98 3.77 -25.28 -23.15
N GLN A 99 4.32 -25.35 -24.37
CA GLN A 99 5.76 -25.46 -24.62
C GLN A 99 6.44 -24.10 -24.80
N VAL A 100 5.66 -23.04 -25.03
CA VAL A 100 6.16 -21.67 -25.15
C VAL A 100 5.87 -20.91 -23.88
N LEU A 101 6.90 -20.31 -23.30
CA LEU A 101 6.78 -19.44 -22.14
C LEU A 101 6.79 -17.98 -22.59
N GLU A 102 5.79 -17.20 -22.18
CA GLU A 102 5.70 -15.78 -22.52
C GLU A 102 6.21 -14.91 -21.35
N VAL A 103 7.15 -14.01 -21.66
CA VAL A 103 7.65 -13.01 -20.70
C VAL A 103 7.17 -11.64 -21.11
N LYS A 104 6.13 -11.12 -20.43
CA LYS A 104 5.64 -9.75 -20.62
C LYS A 104 6.31 -8.78 -19.65
N ALA A 105 7.41 -8.17 -20.08
CA ALA A 105 8.12 -7.16 -19.29
C ALA A 105 7.45 -5.76 -19.31
N THR A 106 6.47 -5.53 -20.18
CA THR A 106 5.93 -4.19 -20.43
C THR A 106 4.79 -3.76 -19.52
N GLY A 107 4.09 -4.70 -18.88
CA GLY A 107 2.88 -4.40 -18.07
C GLY A 107 3.17 -3.41 -16.93
N VAL A 108 4.17 -3.69 -16.10
CA VAL A 108 4.54 -2.83 -14.96
C VAL A 108 4.96 -1.43 -15.43
N ALA A 109 5.73 -1.33 -16.53
CA ALA A 109 6.17 -0.04 -17.07
C ALA A 109 5.01 0.77 -17.68
N GLN A 110 3.98 0.11 -18.21
CA GLN A 110 2.77 0.76 -18.72
C GLN A 110 1.92 1.29 -17.56
N GLU A 111 1.66 0.46 -16.55
CA GLU A 111 0.92 0.85 -15.33
C GLU A 111 1.60 2.01 -14.61
N ALA A 112 2.93 1.95 -14.44
CA ALA A 112 3.69 3.03 -13.80
C ALA A 112 3.52 4.38 -14.51
N ARG A 113 3.50 4.39 -15.85
CA ARG A 113 3.29 5.63 -16.63
C ARG A 113 1.88 6.17 -16.47
N GLN A 114 0.87 5.29 -16.53
CA GLN A 114 -0.53 5.69 -16.34
C GLN A 114 -0.73 6.28 -14.94
N LEU A 115 -0.22 5.60 -13.92
CA LEU A 115 -0.35 6.03 -12.55
C LEU A 115 0.42 7.34 -12.27
N THR A 116 1.58 7.54 -12.91
CA THR A 116 2.34 8.80 -12.82
C THR A 116 1.53 9.98 -13.39
N ASN A 117 0.75 9.77 -14.46
CA ASN A 117 -0.09 10.83 -15.03
C ASN A 117 -1.21 11.22 -14.06
N VAL A 118 -1.88 10.23 -13.44
CA VAL A 118 -2.90 10.47 -12.41
C VAL A 118 -2.29 11.21 -11.22
N TRP A 119 -1.12 10.78 -10.76
CA TRP A 119 -0.42 11.43 -9.65
C TRP A 119 -0.09 12.90 -9.92
N ARG A 120 0.42 13.22 -11.12
CA ARG A 120 0.68 14.62 -11.52
C ARG A 120 -0.58 15.46 -11.54
N GLN A 121 -1.71 14.90 -11.99
CA GLN A 121 -2.99 15.61 -12.01
C GLN A 121 -3.48 15.90 -10.58
N LEU A 122 -3.40 14.94 -9.67
CA LEU A 122 -3.74 15.14 -8.27
C LEU A 122 -2.86 16.21 -7.62
N LEU A 123 -1.54 16.17 -7.83
CA LEU A 123 -0.63 17.18 -7.27
C LEU A 123 -0.90 18.59 -7.79
N ALA A 124 -1.21 18.72 -9.09
CA ALA A 124 -1.57 19.99 -9.69
C ALA A 124 -2.89 20.55 -9.09
N GLU A 125 -3.88 19.68 -8.91
CA GLU A 125 -5.16 20.01 -8.27
C GLU A 125 -4.98 20.47 -6.82
N ILE A 126 -4.24 19.69 -6.02
CA ILE A 126 -3.93 19.99 -4.62
C ILE A 126 -3.24 21.36 -4.51
N ARG A 127 -2.19 21.59 -5.32
CA ARG A 127 -1.48 22.88 -5.32
C ARG A 127 -2.39 24.05 -5.71
N ARG A 128 -3.25 23.87 -6.72
CA ARG A 128 -4.19 24.92 -7.14
C ARG A 128 -5.16 25.28 -6.01
N ARG A 129 -5.74 24.28 -5.34
CA ARG A 129 -6.69 24.50 -4.24
C ARG A 129 -6.03 25.14 -3.04
N LYS A 130 -4.85 24.66 -2.63
CA LYS A 130 -4.09 25.26 -1.54
C LYS A 130 -3.69 26.70 -1.83
N GLY A 131 -3.25 27.00 -3.05
CA GLY A 131 -2.96 28.36 -3.48
C GLY A 131 -4.18 29.29 -3.50
N ALA A 132 -5.36 28.77 -3.86
CA ALA A 132 -6.60 29.53 -3.82
C ALA A 132 -7.02 29.86 -2.37
N THR A 133 -6.82 28.94 -1.42
CA THR A 133 -7.13 29.16 0.00
C THR A 133 -6.22 30.22 0.65
N SER A 134 -4.95 30.32 0.23
CA SER A 134 -4.00 31.33 0.74
C SER A 134 -4.18 32.73 0.14
N GLY A 135 -5.05 32.90 -0.86
CA GLY A 135 -5.16 34.09 -1.70
C GLY A 135 -6.31 35.05 -1.37
N SER A 136 -6.84 35.05 -0.13
CA SER A 136 -7.86 36.03 0.30
C SER A 136 -7.26 37.31 0.93
N GLY A 137 -6.05 37.71 0.53
CA GLY A 137 -5.34 38.83 1.15
C GLY A 137 -4.20 39.39 0.31
N SER A 138 -4.50 39.86 -0.90
CA SER A 138 -3.83 41.03 -1.47
C SER A 138 -4.74 41.59 -2.55
N ASP A 139 -5.37 42.71 -2.20
CA ASP A 139 -5.91 43.68 -3.15
C ASP A 139 -4.82 44.11 -4.15
N ASP A 140 -5.31 44.43 -5.35
CA ASP A 140 -4.94 45.57 -6.19
C ASP A 140 -3.45 45.98 -6.32
N ASP A 141 -2.91 45.83 -7.53
CA ASP A 141 -2.12 46.86 -8.24
C ASP A 141 -1.58 46.27 -9.55
N LEU A 142 -2.47 46.12 -10.54
CA LEU A 142 -2.10 46.19 -11.96
C LEU A 142 -3.10 47.11 -12.67
N ASP A 143 -3.24 48.33 -12.15
CA ASP A 143 -3.56 49.50 -12.97
C ASP A 143 -2.27 50.35 -13.05
N ASP A 144 -1.88 50.67 -14.28
CA ASP A 144 -0.87 51.66 -14.68
C ASP A 144 0.64 51.39 -14.44
N LEU A 145 1.31 50.74 -15.43
CA LEU A 145 2.54 51.29 -16.07
C LEU A 145 2.91 50.62 -17.40
#